data_AF-A0A7S3VH38-F1
#
_entry.id   AF-A0A7S3VH38-F1
#
_cell.length_a   1.000
_cell.length_b   1.000
_cell.length_c   1.000
_cell.angle_alpha   90.00
_cell.angle_beta   90.00
_cell.angle_gamma   90.00
#
_symmetry.space_group_name_H-M   'P 1'
#
loop_
_entity.id
_entity.type
_entity.pdbx_description
1 polymer ?
#
loop_
_entity_poly.entity_id
_entity_poly.type
_entity_poly.pdbx_seq_one_letter_code
_entity_poly.pdbx_strand_id
1 'polypeptide(L)'
;ALKAALSAAISQKEEAEMGVAQGARELAALNNECINLKHQVDFVAGQQAAADERTAASDAALAAARAELSQVQQEIGGKDERLAVLEGEFAALKEVLGDAGGQRDVVQSLLSRISSLQTAVATADSTRRKMHNELVSIRGNIRVYCRVRPHPTPVLRCLPDQVGVNICVDGKEHGFSYDRVFQPGESQVEVFSTVSELVQSALDGYH
;
A
#
# COMPACT_ATOMS: atom_id res chain seq x y z
N ALA A 1 -105.44 88.80 -0.46
CA ALA A 1 -104.30 88.48 0.42
C ALA A 1 -104.18 86.96 0.69
N LEU A 2 -105.21 86.31 1.25
CA LEU A 2 -105.15 84.88 1.66
C LEU A 2 -104.94 83.85 0.52
N LYS A 3 -105.56 84.02 -0.65
CA LYS A 3 -105.41 83.07 -1.79
C LYS A 3 -103.98 82.98 -2.35
N ALA A 4 -103.27 84.12 -2.40
CA ALA A 4 -101.89 84.17 -2.89
C ALA A 4 -100.89 83.57 -1.88
N ALA A 5 -101.15 83.74 -0.57
CA ALA A 5 -100.35 83.09 0.47
C ALA A 5 -100.53 81.56 0.47
N LEU A 6 -101.75 81.07 0.19
CA LEU A 6 -102.03 79.63 0.09
C LEU A 6 -101.35 79.00 -1.13
N SER A 7 -101.37 79.64 -2.30
CA SER A 7 -100.68 79.11 -3.49
C SER A 7 -99.16 79.13 -3.32
N ALA A 8 -98.61 80.15 -2.66
CA ALA A 8 -97.18 80.21 -2.35
C ALA A 8 -96.77 79.10 -1.37
N ALA A 9 -97.60 78.82 -0.35
CA ALA A 9 -97.34 77.73 0.60
C ALA A 9 -97.46 76.34 -0.05
N ILE A 10 -98.38 76.15 -1.01
CA ILE A 10 -98.48 74.90 -1.79
C ILE A 10 -97.25 74.73 -2.68
N SER A 11 -96.83 75.77 -3.40
CA SER A 11 -95.62 75.73 -4.24
C SER A 11 -94.36 75.46 -3.41
N GLN A 12 -94.21 76.10 -2.25
CA GLN A 12 -93.11 75.81 -1.31
C GLN A 12 -93.16 74.38 -0.77
N LYS A 13 -94.36 73.86 -0.47
CA LYS A 13 -94.53 72.47 -0.02
C LYS A 13 -94.15 71.48 -1.12
N GLU A 14 -94.58 71.72 -2.36
CA GLU A 14 -94.24 70.88 -3.51
C GLU A 14 -92.73 70.95 -3.84
N GLU A 15 -92.11 72.13 -3.76
CA GLU A 15 -90.65 72.29 -3.89
C GLU A 15 -89.90 71.55 -2.77
N ALA A 16 -90.39 71.62 -1.54
CA ALA A 16 -89.82 70.88 -0.41
C ALA A 16 -89.99 69.36 -0.56
N GLU A 17 -91.15 68.88 -1.01
CA GLU A 17 -91.41 67.46 -1.28
C GLU A 17 -90.54 66.93 -2.43
N MET A 18 -90.34 67.72 -3.49
CA MET A 18 -89.41 67.41 -4.57
C MET A 18 -87.95 67.36 -4.08
N GLY A 19 -87.54 68.32 -3.25
CA GLY A 19 -86.20 68.34 -2.64
C GLY A 19 -85.95 67.14 -1.72
N VAL A 20 -86.94 66.75 -0.91
CA VAL A 20 -86.88 65.54 -0.06
C VAL A 20 -86.81 64.27 -0.92
N ALA A 21 -87.59 64.19 -2.01
CA ALA A 21 -87.54 63.05 -2.92
C ALA A 21 -86.19 62.94 -3.66
N GLN A 22 -85.60 64.07 -4.04
CA GLN A 22 -84.28 64.12 -4.66
C GLN A 22 -83.18 63.71 -3.66
N GLY A 23 -83.20 64.27 -2.45
CA GLY A 23 -82.28 63.87 -1.37
C GLY A 23 -82.40 62.39 -1.01
N ALA A 24 -83.61 61.82 -0.98
CA ALA A 24 -83.82 60.40 -0.74
C ALA A 24 -83.22 59.51 -1.84
N ARG A 25 -83.27 59.94 -3.11
CA ARG A 25 -82.63 59.22 -4.24
C ARG A 25 -81.10 59.30 -4.16
N GLU A 26 -80.54 60.45 -3.83
CA GLU A 26 -79.11 60.64 -3.63
C GLU A 26 -78.59 59.81 -2.46
N LEU A 27 -79.33 59.76 -1.35
CA LEU A 27 -78.99 58.95 -0.17
C LEU A 27 -79.05 57.45 -0.47
N ALA A 28 -80.02 57.00 -1.27
CA ALA A 28 -80.08 55.62 -1.75
C ALA A 28 -78.92 55.27 -2.70
N ALA A 29 -78.54 56.19 -3.59
CA ALA A 29 -77.40 56.01 -4.49
C ALA A 29 -76.08 55.91 -3.71
N LEU A 30 -75.83 56.83 -2.77
CA LEU A 30 -74.68 56.81 -1.87
C LEU A 30 -74.65 55.57 -0.99
N ASN A 31 -75.81 55.08 -0.53
CA ASN A 31 -75.89 53.86 0.25
C ASN A 31 -75.50 52.62 -0.57
N ASN A 32 -75.95 52.53 -1.83
CA ASN A 32 -75.54 51.46 -2.73
C ASN A 32 -74.04 51.53 -3.06
N GLU A 33 -73.49 52.73 -3.21
CA GLU A 33 -72.06 52.94 -3.41
C GLU A 33 -71.24 52.53 -2.18
N CYS A 34 -71.69 52.88 -0.97
CA CYS A 34 -71.08 52.42 0.29
C CYS A 34 -71.09 50.90 0.42
N ILE A 35 -72.18 50.23 0.02
CA ILE A 35 -72.26 48.77 0.02
C ILE A 35 -71.26 48.17 -0.97
N ASN A 36 -71.17 48.71 -2.18
CA ASN A 36 -70.21 48.25 -3.19
C ASN A 36 -68.76 48.46 -2.74
N LEU A 37 -68.43 49.62 -2.18
CA LEU A 37 -67.10 49.91 -1.64
C LEU A 37 -66.77 48.97 -0.48
N LYS A 38 -67.74 48.69 0.39
CA LYS A 38 -67.56 47.73 1.49
C LYS A 38 -67.24 46.33 0.99
N HIS A 39 -67.98 45.83 0.00
CA HIS A 39 -67.66 44.54 -0.63
C HIS A 39 -66.28 44.52 -1.30
N GLN A 40 -65.85 45.62 -1.93
CA GLN A 40 -64.50 45.72 -2.48
C GLN A 40 -63.42 45.68 -1.40
N VAL A 41 -63.63 46.39 -0.29
CA VAL A 41 -62.69 46.38 0.86
C VAL A 41 -62.60 44.97 1.46
N ASP A 42 -63.72 44.30 1.68
CA ASP A 42 -63.74 42.94 2.22
C ASP A 42 -63.04 41.95 1.27
N PHE A 43 -63.22 42.10 -0.04
CA PHE A 43 -62.54 41.28 -1.05
C PHE A 43 -61.02 41.50 -1.05
N VAL A 44 -60.57 42.76 -1.04
CA VAL A 44 -59.14 43.10 -1.01
C VAL A 44 -58.50 42.65 0.30
N ALA A 45 -59.19 42.82 1.43
CA ALA A 45 -58.73 42.33 2.74
C ALA A 45 -58.55 40.81 2.73
N GLY A 46 -59.47 40.06 2.12
CA GLY A 46 -59.34 38.62 1.93
C GLY A 46 -58.14 38.23 1.06
N GLN A 47 -57.90 38.96 -0.04
CA GLN A 47 -56.72 38.74 -0.88
C GLN A 47 -55.41 39.04 -0.14
N GLN A 48 -55.39 40.09 0.68
CA GLN A 48 -54.21 40.50 1.43
C GLN A 48 -53.88 39.47 2.53
N ALA A 49 -54.87 38.98 3.27
CA ALA A 49 -54.67 37.91 4.24
C ALA A 49 -54.10 36.64 3.59
N ALA A 50 -54.60 36.25 2.42
CA ALA A 50 -54.09 35.11 1.67
C ALA A 50 -52.65 35.32 1.15
N ALA A 51 -52.30 36.57 0.79
CA ALA A 51 -50.93 36.93 0.41
C ALA A 51 -49.99 36.87 1.61
N ASP A 52 -50.41 37.40 2.76
CA ASP A 52 -49.64 37.41 4.00
C ASP A 52 -49.34 35.97 4.47
N GLU A 53 -50.33 35.07 4.45
CA GLU A 53 -50.12 33.65 4.73
C GLU A 53 -49.12 32.99 3.77
N ARG A 54 -49.18 33.30 2.47
CA ARG A 54 -48.20 32.80 1.49
C ARG A 54 -46.80 33.32 1.73
N THR A 55 -46.65 34.60 2.10
CA THR A 55 -45.34 35.18 2.41
C THR A 55 -44.74 34.55 3.66
N ALA A 56 -45.54 34.38 4.73
CA ALA A 56 -45.11 33.71 5.94
C ALA A 56 -44.69 32.24 5.69
N ALA A 57 -45.44 31.51 4.86
CA ALA A 57 -45.08 30.15 4.47
C ALA A 57 -43.77 30.10 3.67
N SER A 58 -43.57 31.03 2.73
CA SER A 58 -42.35 31.17 1.94
C SER A 58 -41.13 31.52 2.81
N ASP A 59 -41.29 32.44 3.76
CA ASP A 59 -40.22 32.85 4.68
C ASP A 59 -39.82 31.71 5.62
N ALA A 60 -40.79 30.93 6.10
CA ALA A 60 -40.52 29.72 6.89
C ALA A 60 -39.74 28.68 6.06
N ALA A 61 -40.11 28.47 4.80
CA ALA A 61 -39.40 27.56 3.90
C ALA A 61 -37.97 28.05 3.61
N LEU A 62 -37.76 29.35 3.39
CA LEU A 62 -36.43 29.94 3.20
C LEU A 62 -35.56 29.82 4.45
N ALA A 63 -36.14 29.99 5.63
CA ALA A 63 -35.42 29.81 6.89
C ALA A 63 -34.97 28.35 7.08
N ALA A 64 -35.83 27.38 6.77
CA ALA A 64 -35.49 25.96 6.80
C ALA A 64 -34.36 25.62 5.82
N ALA A 65 -34.46 26.06 4.56
CA ALA A 65 -33.44 25.82 3.54
C ALA A 65 -32.07 26.44 3.90
N ARG A 66 -32.06 27.63 4.53
CA ARG A 66 -30.83 28.26 5.02
C ARG A 66 -30.19 27.47 6.16
N ALA A 67 -30.99 26.91 7.06
CA ALA A 67 -30.49 26.07 8.14
C ALA A 67 -29.82 24.80 7.59
N GLU A 68 -30.46 24.12 6.64
CA GLU A 68 -29.89 22.95 5.95
C GLU A 68 -28.59 23.29 5.22
N LEU A 69 -28.53 24.41 4.51
CA LEU A 69 -27.30 24.87 3.84
C LEU A 69 -26.15 25.06 4.84
N SER A 70 -26.42 25.67 5.99
CA SER A 70 -25.39 25.89 7.02
C SER A 70 -24.87 24.58 7.61
N GLN A 71 -25.76 23.60 7.78
CA GLN A 71 -25.39 22.27 8.28
C GLN A 71 -24.49 21.54 7.27
N VAL A 72 -24.88 21.54 5.99
CA VAL A 72 -24.07 20.92 4.93
C VAL A 72 -22.71 21.61 4.80
N GLN A 73 -22.63 22.93 4.94
CA GLN A 73 -21.37 23.66 4.93
C GLN A 73 -20.46 23.26 6.10
N GLN A 74 -21.00 23.06 7.31
CA GLN A 74 -20.22 22.54 8.44
C GLN A 74 -19.72 21.11 8.18
N GLU A 75 -20.56 20.23 7.62
CA GLU A 75 -20.16 18.87 7.28
C GLU A 75 -19.07 18.82 6.21
N ILE A 76 -19.13 19.71 5.21
CA ILE A 76 -18.07 19.84 4.19
C ILE A 76 -16.77 20.31 4.85
N GLY A 77 -16.81 21.34 5.70
CA GLY A 77 -15.63 21.82 6.41
C GLY A 77 -14.96 20.72 7.26
N GLY A 78 -15.75 19.94 8.00
CA GLY A 78 -15.21 18.81 8.78
C GLY A 78 -14.62 17.69 7.91
N LYS A 79 -15.17 17.45 6.71
CA LYS A 79 -14.60 16.48 5.74
C LYS A 79 -13.31 17.02 5.12
N ASP A 80 -13.23 18.30 4.81
CA ASP A 80 -12.03 18.95 4.26
C ASP A 80 -10.86 18.90 5.25
N GLU A 81 -11.12 19.16 6.54
CA GLU A 81 -10.12 19.00 7.60
C GLU A 81 -9.60 17.55 7.69
N ARG A 82 -10.50 16.57 7.61
CA ARG A 82 -10.13 15.15 7.64
C ARG A 82 -9.33 14.73 6.40
N LEU A 83 -9.66 15.26 5.23
CA LEU A 83 -8.90 15.04 4.00
C LEU A 83 -7.49 15.62 4.11
N ALA A 84 -7.34 16.84 4.62
CA ALA A 84 -6.03 17.47 4.81
C ALA A 84 -5.13 16.65 5.75
N VAL A 85 -5.68 16.08 6.82
CA VAL A 85 -4.94 15.17 7.72
C VAL A 85 -4.49 13.91 6.98
N LEU A 86 -5.40 13.25 6.25
CA LEU A 86 -5.07 12.04 5.49
C LEU A 86 -4.01 12.31 4.41
N GLU A 87 -4.10 13.42 3.68
CA GLU A 87 -3.10 13.82 2.70
C GLU A 87 -1.72 14.02 3.34
N GLY A 88 -1.66 14.60 4.54
CA GLY A 88 -0.44 14.72 5.33
C GLY A 88 0.14 13.36 5.75
N GLU A 89 -0.71 12.45 6.24
CA GLU A 89 -0.31 11.08 6.59
C GLU A 89 0.23 10.31 5.37
N PHE A 90 -0.43 10.45 4.21
CA PHE A 90 0.03 9.85 2.95
C PHE A 90 1.37 10.43 2.49
N ALA A 91 1.58 11.74 2.63
CA ALA A 91 2.86 12.37 2.30
C ALA A 91 4.00 11.83 3.19
N ALA A 92 3.77 11.75 4.51
CA ALA A 92 4.74 11.19 5.44
C ALA A 92 5.04 9.71 5.16
N LEU A 93 4.01 8.90 4.88
CA LEU A 93 4.19 7.49 4.54
C LEU A 93 4.97 7.33 3.23
N LYS A 94 4.73 8.20 2.24
CA LYS A 94 5.46 8.21 0.97
C LYS A 94 6.92 8.61 1.14
N GLU A 95 7.24 9.49 2.08
CA GLU A 95 8.62 9.86 2.42
C GLU A 95 9.38 8.67 3.05
N VAL A 96 8.77 7.99 4.02
CA VAL A 96 9.34 6.78 4.64
C VAL A 96 9.51 5.64 3.62
N LEU A 97 8.52 5.45 2.73
CA LEU A 97 8.63 4.50 1.62
C LEU A 97 9.66 4.93 0.56
N GLY A 98 9.88 6.23 0.39
CA GLY A 98 10.96 6.77 -0.44
C GLY A 98 12.34 6.40 0.10
N ASP A 99 12.51 6.45 1.43
CA ASP A 99 13.72 6.01 2.12
C ASP A 99 13.89 4.48 2.08
N ALA A 100 12.79 3.72 1.99
CA ALA A 100 12.83 2.29 1.66
C ALA A 100 13.45 2.01 0.27
N GLY A 101 13.56 3.02 -0.61
CA GLY A 101 14.37 2.96 -1.83
C GLY A 101 15.85 2.73 -1.53
N GLY A 102 16.42 3.45 -0.56
CA GLY A 102 17.80 3.24 -0.11
C GLY A 102 18.00 1.86 0.51
N GLN A 103 17.03 1.38 1.29
CA GLN A 103 17.04 0.00 1.80
C GLN A 103 16.98 -1.04 0.68
N ARG A 104 16.19 -0.79 -0.37
CA ARG A 104 16.15 -1.64 -1.57
C ARG A 104 17.48 -1.68 -2.30
N ASP A 105 18.15 -0.55 -2.45
CA ASP A 105 19.45 -0.45 -3.13
C ASP A 105 20.55 -1.20 -2.36
N VAL A 106 20.55 -1.11 -1.02
CA VAL A 106 21.46 -1.87 -0.16
C VAL A 106 21.20 -3.37 -0.30
N VAL A 107 19.94 -3.81 -0.24
CA VAL A 107 19.58 -5.22 -0.42
C VAL A 107 19.99 -5.72 -1.80
N GLN A 108 19.76 -4.93 -2.85
CA GLN A 108 20.14 -5.28 -4.22
C GLN A 108 21.67 -5.40 -4.38
N SER A 109 22.42 -4.48 -3.77
CA SER A 109 23.89 -4.52 -3.75
C SER A 109 24.42 -5.77 -3.05
N LEU A 110 23.85 -6.11 -1.89
CA LEU A 110 24.23 -7.31 -1.14
C LEU A 110 23.91 -8.60 -1.91
N LEU A 111 22.75 -8.68 -2.56
CA LEU A 111 22.38 -9.82 -3.39
C LEU A 111 23.32 -9.96 -4.60
N SER A 112 23.68 -8.85 -5.25
CA SER A 112 24.67 -8.86 -6.33
C SER A 112 26.04 -9.33 -5.84
N ARG A 113 26.47 -8.89 -4.66
CA ARG A 113 27.72 -9.34 -4.03
C ARG A 113 27.69 -10.84 -3.74
N ILE A 114 26.60 -11.35 -3.16
CA ILE A 114 26.43 -12.78 -2.88
C ILE A 114 26.53 -13.59 -4.18
N SER A 115 25.82 -13.17 -5.23
CA SER A 115 25.89 -13.83 -6.54
C SER A 115 27.31 -13.84 -7.09
N SER A 116 28.02 -12.71 -7.04
CA SER A 116 29.41 -12.62 -7.52
C SER A 116 30.36 -13.53 -6.74
N LEU A 117 30.20 -13.63 -5.42
CA LEU A 117 31.01 -14.49 -4.56
C LEU A 117 30.71 -15.97 -4.80
N GLN A 118 29.44 -16.33 -4.98
CA GLN A 118 29.04 -17.69 -5.33
C GLN A 118 29.66 -18.13 -6.66
N THR A 119 29.62 -17.26 -7.68
CA THR A 119 30.29 -17.54 -8.96
C THR A 119 31.80 -17.66 -8.78
N ALA A 120 32.43 -16.76 -8.01
CA ALA A 120 33.87 -16.82 -7.75
C ALA A 120 34.27 -18.15 -7.07
N VAL A 121 33.53 -18.57 -6.04
CA VAL A 121 33.77 -19.86 -5.35
C VAL A 121 33.61 -21.03 -6.32
N ALA A 122 32.54 -21.04 -7.12
CA ALA A 122 32.33 -22.11 -8.10
C ALA A 122 33.47 -22.19 -9.14
N THR A 123 33.96 -21.04 -9.62
CA THR A 123 35.10 -21.01 -10.56
C THR A 123 36.41 -21.45 -9.90
N ALA A 124 36.64 -21.06 -8.65
CA ALA A 124 37.82 -21.46 -7.88
C ALA A 124 37.80 -22.98 -7.63
N ASP A 125 36.65 -23.54 -7.25
CA ASP A 125 36.49 -24.99 -7.05
C ASP A 125 36.69 -25.77 -8.35
N SER A 126 36.14 -25.30 -9.47
CA SER A 126 36.36 -25.90 -10.78
C SER A 126 37.85 -25.93 -11.14
N THR A 127 38.55 -24.82 -10.90
CA THR A 127 39.99 -24.70 -11.13
C THR A 127 40.78 -25.64 -10.20
N ARG A 128 40.42 -25.70 -8.92
CA ARG A 128 41.02 -26.61 -7.94
C ARG A 128 40.86 -28.07 -8.38
N ARG A 129 39.67 -28.49 -8.79
CA ARG A 129 39.40 -29.84 -9.30
C ARG A 129 40.28 -30.18 -10.49
N LYS A 130 40.38 -29.26 -11.46
CA LYS A 130 41.20 -29.45 -12.67
C LYS A 130 42.68 -29.63 -12.31
N MET A 131 43.24 -28.69 -11.53
CA MET A 131 44.65 -28.73 -11.13
C MET A 131 44.96 -29.95 -10.28
N HIS A 132 44.06 -30.34 -9.38
CA HIS A 132 44.20 -31.53 -8.55
C HIS A 132 44.25 -32.79 -9.40
N ASN A 133 43.34 -32.94 -10.36
CA ASN A 133 43.32 -34.09 -11.26
C ASN A 133 44.55 -34.16 -12.16
N GLU A 134 45.03 -33.03 -12.67
CA GLU A 134 46.29 -32.96 -13.42
C GLU A 134 47.48 -33.41 -12.55
N LEU A 135 47.55 -32.94 -11.30
CA LEU A 135 48.60 -33.32 -10.35
C LEU A 135 48.55 -34.83 -10.05
N VAL A 136 47.36 -35.37 -9.80
CA VAL A 136 47.16 -36.82 -9.58
C VAL A 136 47.60 -37.61 -10.80
N SER A 137 47.25 -37.17 -12.01
CA SER A 137 47.62 -37.82 -13.27
C SER A 137 49.13 -37.82 -13.51
N ILE A 138 49.81 -36.70 -13.24
CA ILE A 138 51.27 -36.59 -13.34
C ILE A 138 51.97 -37.54 -12.35
N ARG A 139 51.42 -37.68 -11.13
CA ARG A 139 51.92 -38.63 -10.12
C ARG A 139 51.58 -40.09 -10.42
N GLY A 140 50.75 -40.37 -11.42
CA GLY A 140 50.30 -41.70 -11.77
C GLY A 140 48.92 -42.05 -11.22
N ASN A 141 48.06 -42.53 -12.11
CA ASN A 141 46.68 -42.95 -11.82
C ASN A 141 46.61 -44.26 -11.03
N ILE A 142 47.58 -45.15 -11.23
CA ILE A 142 47.70 -46.41 -10.47
C ILE A 142 48.90 -46.25 -9.55
N ARG A 143 48.68 -46.47 -8.25
CA ARG A 143 49.74 -46.41 -7.23
C ARG A 143 49.73 -47.69 -6.41
N VAL A 144 50.92 -48.27 -6.23
CA VAL A 144 51.14 -49.48 -5.43
C VAL A 144 51.95 -49.10 -4.21
N TYR A 145 51.30 -49.16 -3.05
CA TYR A 145 51.94 -48.91 -1.76
C TYR A 145 52.18 -50.23 -1.02
N CYS A 146 53.33 -50.34 -0.37
CA CYS A 146 53.63 -51.45 0.53
C CYS A 146 53.56 -50.96 1.97
N ARG A 147 52.97 -51.73 2.88
CA ARG A 147 53.00 -51.41 4.31
C ARG A 147 53.47 -52.60 5.11
N VAL A 148 54.57 -52.40 5.81
CA VAL A 148 55.18 -53.42 6.64
C VAL A 148 54.52 -53.37 8.02
N ARG A 149 53.98 -54.51 8.49
CA ARG A 149 53.51 -54.62 9.86
C ARG A 149 54.67 -54.98 10.79
N PRO A 150 54.71 -54.43 12.02
CA PRO A 150 55.66 -54.86 13.04
C PRO A 150 55.59 -56.38 13.23
N HIS A 151 56.73 -57.04 13.11
CA HIS A 151 56.88 -58.47 13.33
C HIS A 151 58.21 -58.74 14.05
N PRO A 152 58.27 -59.69 15.01
CA PRO A 152 59.46 -59.89 15.85
C PRO A 152 60.68 -60.46 15.12
N THR A 153 60.52 -61.05 13.93
CA THR A 153 61.64 -61.55 13.13
C THR A 153 61.98 -60.59 11.98
N PRO A 154 63.23 -60.10 11.87
CA PRO A 154 63.63 -59.12 10.85
C PRO A 154 63.99 -59.79 9.53
N VAL A 155 63.04 -60.49 8.92
CA VAL A 155 63.19 -61.12 7.59
C VAL A 155 63.11 -60.07 6.46
N LEU A 156 62.57 -58.89 6.79
CA LEU A 156 62.23 -57.82 5.87
C LEU A 156 63.01 -56.55 6.22
N ARG A 157 63.66 -55.96 5.22
CA ARG A 157 64.42 -54.71 5.33
C ARG A 157 63.79 -53.63 4.44
N CYS A 158 63.34 -52.54 5.03
CA CYS A 158 62.93 -51.35 4.29
C CYS A 158 64.16 -50.55 3.85
N LEU A 159 64.19 -50.10 2.60
CA LEU A 159 65.23 -49.20 2.12
C LEU A 159 65.02 -47.78 2.68
N PRO A 160 66.11 -47.00 2.85
CA PRO A 160 66.03 -45.65 3.40
C PRO A 160 65.33 -44.63 2.50
N ASP A 161 65.17 -44.95 1.20
CA ASP A 161 64.43 -44.14 0.22
C ASP A 161 62.91 -44.28 0.33
N GLN A 162 62.41 -45.23 1.14
CA GLN A 162 60.99 -45.58 1.25
C GLN A 162 60.33 -46.02 -0.06
N VAL A 163 61.11 -46.45 -1.05
CA VAL A 163 60.62 -46.90 -2.36
C VAL A 163 60.77 -48.41 -2.50
N GLY A 164 61.74 -49.02 -1.79
CA GLY A 164 61.96 -50.47 -1.87
C GLY A 164 61.93 -51.24 -0.55
N VAL A 165 61.67 -52.54 -0.69
CA VAL A 165 61.75 -53.53 0.38
C VAL A 165 62.56 -54.72 -0.11
N ASN A 166 63.49 -55.20 0.73
CA ASN A 166 64.20 -56.45 0.52
C ASN A 166 63.70 -57.49 1.50
N ILE A 167 63.36 -58.68 0.99
CA ILE A 167 62.92 -59.83 1.79
C ILE A 167 63.93 -60.95 1.61
N CYS A 168 64.45 -61.51 2.71
CA CYS A 168 65.37 -62.64 2.66
C CYS A 168 64.60 -63.95 2.89
N VAL A 169 64.51 -64.81 1.86
CA VAL A 169 63.86 -66.13 1.95
C VAL A 169 64.88 -67.20 1.56
N ASP A 170 65.08 -68.21 2.41
CA ASP A 170 66.01 -69.32 2.17
C ASP A 170 67.44 -68.89 1.77
N GLY A 171 67.93 -67.80 2.38
CA GLY A 171 69.26 -67.25 2.12
C GLY A 171 69.39 -66.44 0.82
N LYS A 172 68.29 -66.21 0.08
CA LYS A 172 68.23 -65.36 -1.11
C LYS A 172 67.49 -64.06 -0.81
N GLU A 173 68.05 -62.94 -1.26
CA GLU A 173 67.46 -61.62 -1.10
C GLU A 173 66.63 -61.26 -2.34
N HIS A 174 65.38 -60.88 -2.12
CA HIS A 174 64.43 -60.45 -3.15
C HIS A 174 64.05 -58.99 -2.91
N GLY A 175 64.40 -58.11 -3.85
CA GLY A 175 64.06 -56.69 -3.82
C GLY A 175 62.78 -56.39 -4.60
N PHE A 176 61.91 -55.57 -4.01
CA PHE A 176 60.67 -55.08 -4.60
C PHE A 176 60.63 -53.55 -4.54
N SER A 177 60.14 -52.92 -5.60
CA SER A 177 59.97 -51.46 -5.70
C SER A 177 58.49 -51.10 -5.76
N TYR A 178 58.14 -50.02 -5.08
CA TYR A 178 56.78 -49.51 -4.90
C TYR A 178 56.79 -47.98 -5.02
N ASP A 179 55.62 -47.35 -5.12
CA ASP A 179 55.53 -45.88 -5.10
C ASP A 179 55.87 -45.31 -3.71
N ARG A 180 55.53 -46.08 -2.66
CA ARG A 180 55.97 -45.82 -1.28
C ARG A 180 55.86 -47.08 -0.42
N VAL A 181 56.80 -47.21 0.50
CA VAL A 181 56.90 -48.26 1.50
C VAL A 181 56.72 -47.64 2.88
N PHE A 182 55.66 -48.04 3.57
CA PHE A 182 55.40 -47.63 4.94
C PHE A 182 56.10 -48.56 5.93
N GLN A 183 56.91 -47.97 6.82
CA GLN A 183 57.67 -48.71 7.83
C GLN A 183 56.77 -49.17 8.99
N PRO A 184 57.21 -50.16 9.79
CA PRO A 184 56.45 -50.66 10.94
C PRO A 184 56.02 -49.60 11.95
N GLY A 185 56.79 -48.52 12.08
CA GLY A 185 56.52 -47.41 13.01
C GLY A 185 55.57 -46.34 12.46
N GLU A 186 55.23 -46.36 11.17
CA GLU A 186 54.36 -45.34 10.58
C GLU A 186 52.89 -45.57 10.93
N SER A 187 52.28 -44.48 11.37
CA SER A 187 50.92 -44.38 11.87
C SER A 187 49.88 -44.43 10.75
N GLN A 188 48.62 -44.67 11.13
CA GLN A 188 47.49 -44.57 10.20
C GLN A 188 47.34 -43.18 9.59
N VAL A 189 47.72 -42.13 10.31
CA VAL A 189 47.61 -40.74 9.87
C VAL A 189 48.58 -40.47 8.72
N GLU A 190 49.80 -41.00 8.79
CA GLU A 190 50.81 -40.85 7.73
C GLU A 190 50.42 -41.62 6.47
N VAL A 191 49.86 -42.83 6.63
CA VAL A 191 49.30 -43.61 5.52
C VAL A 191 48.16 -42.84 4.86
N PHE A 192 47.19 -42.34 5.64
CA PHE A 192 46.05 -41.60 5.10
C PHE A 192 46.47 -40.30 4.42
N SER A 193 47.41 -39.55 5.00
CA SER A 193 47.90 -38.30 4.41
C SER A 193 48.42 -38.51 2.98
N THR A 194 49.05 -39.66 2.73
CA THR A 194 49.58 -40.03 1.40
C THR A 194 48.47 -40.40 0.40
N VAL A 195 47.36 -40.97 0.88
CA VAL A 195 46.24 -41.42 0.04
C VAL A 195 45.13 -40.37 -0.07
N SER A 196 45.15 -39.33 0.79
CA SER A 196 44.12 -38.30 0.90
C SER A 196 43.77 -37.63 -0.43
N GLU A 197 44.77 -37.37 -1.28
CA GLU A 197 44.59 -36.79 -2.61
C GLU A 197 43.72 -37.66 -3.52
N LEU A 198 43.86 -38.98 -3.45
CA LEU A 198 43.06 -39.92 -4.24
C LEU A 198 41.61 -39.96 -3.76
N VAL A 199 41.40 -39.89 -2.44
CA VAL A 199 40.06 -39.79 -1.84
C VAL A 199 39.38 -38.49 -2.25
N GLN A 200 40.12 -37.38 -2.25
CA GLN A 200 39.61 -36.09 -2.73
C GLN A 200 39.23 -36.14 -4.21
N SER A 201 40.03 -36.80 -5.06
CA SER A 201 39.72 -37.03 -6.47
C SER A 201 38.42 -37.82 -6.65
N ALA A 202 38.20 -38.85 -5.83
CA ALA A 202 36.96 -39.64 -5.85
C ALA A 202 35.74 -38.82 -5.41
N LEU A 203 35.88 -37.96 -4.39
CA LEU A 203 34.82 -37.03 -3.96
C LEU A 203 34.50 -35.97 -5.03
N ASP A 204 35.49 -35.59 -5.82
CA ASP A 204 35.34 -34.70 -6.97
C ASP A 204 34.74 -35.41 -8.21
N GLY A 205 34.43 -36.71 -8.12
CA GLY A 205 33.74 -37.49 -9.16
C GLY A 205 34.65 -38.17 -10.18
N TYR A 206 35.95 -38.29 -9.88
CA TYR A 206 36.92 -38.98 -10.73
C TYR A 206 37.00 -40.48 -10.38
N HIS A 207 37.13 -41.35 -11.39
CA HIS A 207 37.23 -42.81 -11.25
C HIS A 207 38.55 -43.33 -11.83
#